data_AF-A0A9E0XNX1-F1
#
_entry.id   AF-A0A9E0XNX1-F1
#
_cell.length_a   1.000
_cell.length_b   1.000
_cell.length_c   1.000
_cell.angle_alpha   90.00
_cell.angle_beta   90.00
_cell.angle_gamma   90.00
#
_symmetry.space_group_name_H-M   'P 1'
#
loop_
_entity.id
_entity.type
_entity.pdbx_description
1 polymer ?
#
loop_
_entity_poly.entity_id
_entity_poly.type
_entity_poly.pdbx_seq_one_letter_code
_entity_poly.pdbx_strand_id
1 'polypeptide(L)'
;MTAASIPATAAPRSLAPWGLSWPLLMAAAGFLLALNQSLLIDADSYWHIAAGRWIFEHLAIPTADPFSNSMPGAPWVSHEWLSEVLLGAAYQLCGWAGPVVLGAAAFAAALALLCRYLLRHLEPVLALCFMLLAACLVHDHLLARPHALVLPLIAAWGIALVRAREQGHAPAARWALLMVVWANLHGSFTLGLGLTGFFAVEALLASPKAGRRQTAMAWGRFVLLALLAAMVTPQGPAGLAFTAKLHGMDYAMRVIGEWRSPDFHDFQPLELGLMAGALAVLIRGLRLPPMRILLLLGLLHLALAHARHVEILGLVAPLALAVPVGTQWRSAAGPDQTAALDRWFLALAAPARLPAVVLTATLLAGCAVFLGSSGALKPARAITPEAAVRAAQAARPEGPVLNSYHFGGYLIFAGIPPYIDGRADMYGDPFLAAYGRALRLEASDSLPQLLESHHIGWTLLAPEVPAIALLDRLPGWRRLYADDTAVVHVRSGSR
;
A
#
# COMPACT_ATOMS: atom_id res chain seq x y z
N MET A 1 22.04 13.85 28.41
CA MET A 1 21.53 12.69 29.17
C MET A 1 21.51 11.51 28.23
N THR A 2 22.49 10.62 28.37
CA THR A 2 22.59 9.37 27.61
C THR A 2 21.36 8.51 27.89
N ALA A 3 20.56 8.23 26.87
CA ALA A 3 19.49 7.24 26.96
C ALA A 3 20.15 5.90 27.32
N ALA A 4 20.03 5.49 28.57
CA ALA A 4 20.56 4.21 29.03
C ALA A 4 19.84 3.12 28.25
N SER A 5 20.59 2.46 27.36
CA SER A 5 20.20 1.15 26.86
C SER A 5 19.96 0.25 28.07
N ILE A 6 18.85 -0.50 28.05
CA ILE A 6 18.50 -1.53 29.03
C ILE A 6 19.79 -2.25 29.46
N PRO A 7 20.22 -2.21 30.74
CA PRO A 7 21.24 -3.14 31.19
C PRO A 7 20.68 -4.52 30.90
N ALA A 8 21.47 -5.38 30.27
CA ALA A 8 21.07 -6.75 29.94
C ALA A 8 20.73 -7.48 31.25
N THR A 9 19.50 -7.30 31.72
CA THR A 9 18.89 -8.15 32.73
C THR A 9 18.92 -9.53 32.11
N ALA A 10 19.59 -10.46 32.79
CA ALA A 10 19.74 -11.84 32.33
C ALA A 10 18.38 -12.29 31.81
N ALA A 11 18.32 -12.59 30.50
CA ALA A 11 17.07 -12.94 29.86
C ALA A 11 16.42 -14.06 30.70
N PRO A 12 15.17 -13.88 31.17
CA PRO A 12 14.50 -14.94 31.90
C PRO A 12 14.60 -16.21 31.04
N ARG A 13 15.13 -17.29 31.63
CA ARG A 13 15.30 -18.60 30.95
C ARG A 13 14.05 -18.86 30.11
N SER A 14 14.22 -18.95 28.80
CA SER A 14 13.12 -18.97 27.83
C SER A 14 12.03 -19.96 28.28
N LEU A 15 10.86 -19.45 28.66
CA LEU A 15 9.72 -20.26 29.11
C LEU A 15 9.14 -21.14 27.99
N ALA A 16 9.59 -20.99 26.75
CA ALA A 16 9.20 -21.82 25.62
C ALA A 16 10.31 -22.83 25.27
N PRO A 17 10.14 -24.14 25.50
CA PRO A 17 11.09 -25.18 25.07
C PRO A 17 11.36 -25.16 23.55
N TRP A 18 10.47 -24.52 22.79
CA TRP A 18 10.42 -24.55 21.32
C TRP A 18 10.98 -23.28 20.68
N GLY A 19 11.32 -22.23 21.46
CA GLY A 19 11.93 -21.01 20.93
C GLY A 19 11.01 -20.10 20.11
N LEU A 20 9.73 -19.97 20.50
CA LEU A 20 8.77 -19.01 19.94
C LEU A 20 9.13 -17.55 20.29
N SER A 21 8.64 -16.60 19.50
CA SER A 21 8.79 -15.16 19.80
C SER A 21 7.57 -14.34 19.37
N TRP A 22 7.34 -13.21 20.03
CA TRP A 22 6.27 -12.27 19.68
C TRP A 22 6.32 -11.77 18.24
N PRO A 23 7.48 -11.34 17.69
CA PRO A 23 7.54 -10.96 16.27
C PRO A 23 7.11 -12.08 15.33
N LEU A 24 7.45 -13.34 15.64
CA LEU A 24 7.03 -14.49 14.83
C LEU A 24 5.52 -14.75 14.95
N LEU A 25 4.97 -14.65 16.16
CA LEU A 25 3.53 -14.80 16.39
C LEU A 25 2.72 -13.70 15.72
N MET A 26 3.18 -12.44 15.79
CA MET A 26 2.54 -11.31 15.12
C MET A 26 2.64 -11.41 13.61
N ALA A 27 3.78 -11.88 13.08
CA ALA A 27 3.92 -12.18 11.66
C ALA A 27 2.91 -13.25 11.21
N ALA A 28 2.82 -14.36 11.96
CA ALA A 28 1.90 -15.45 11.63
C ALA A 28 0.43 -15.00 11.70
N ALA A 29 0.05 -14.25 12.74
CA ALA A 29 -1.29 -13.70 12.88
C ALA A 29 -1.63 -12.73 11.74
N GLY A 30 -0.72 -11.80 11.44
CA GLY A 30 -0.89 -10.86 10.33
C GLY A 30 -0.99 -11.55 8.97
N PHE A 31 -0.16 -12.57 8.74
CA PHE A 31 -0.23 -13.38 7.52
C PHE A 31 -1.59 -14.06 7.38
N LEU A 32 -2.06 -14.74 8.43
CA LEU A 32 -3.34 -15.45 8.41
C LEU A 32 -4.54 -14.50 8.26
N LEU A 33 -4.49 -13.32 8.90
CA LEU A 33 -5.50 -12.28 8.72
C LEU A 33 -5.56 -11.81 7.27
N ALA A 34 -4.40 -11.60 6.63
CA ALA A 34 -4.32 -11.16 5.24
C ALA A 34 -4.50 -12.28 4.19
N LEU A 35 -4.47 -13.55 4.58
CA LEU A 35 -4.58 -14.69 3.66
C LEU A 35 -6.04 -14.97 3.30
N ASN A 36 -6.70 -14.00 2.67
CA ASN A 36 -8.10 -14.12 2.30
C ASN A 36 -8.43 -13.29 1.03
N GLN A 37 -9.69 -13.36 0.57
CA GLN A 37 -10.17 -12.71 -0.65
C GLN A 37 -10.12 -11.17 -0.61
N SER A 38 -10.07 -10.53 0.57
CA SER A 38 -10.06 -9.08 0.73
C SER A 38 -8.91 -8.40 0.00
N LEU A 39 -7.78 -9.09 -0.21
CA LEU A 39 -6.66 -8.58 -0.99
C LEU A 39 -6.97 -8.49 -2.50
N LEU A 40 -8.06 -9.09 -2.97
CA LEU A 40 -8.45 -9.18 -4.39
C LEU A 40 -9.82 -8.53 -4.65
N ILE A 41 -10.15 -7.47 -3.91
CA ILE A 41 -11.39 -6.70 -4.12
C ILE A 41 -11.20 -5.49 -5.03
N ASP A 42 -9.95 -5.19 -5.40
CA ASP A 42 -9.59 -4.07 -6.26
C ASP A 42 -9.26 -4.54 -7.68
N ALA A 43 -9.78 -3.83 -8.67
CA ALA A 43 -9.65 -4.23 -10.07
C ALA A 43 -8.25 -3.99 -10.65
N ASP A 44 -7.43 -3.13 -10.03
CA ASP A 44 -6.09 -2.82 -10.53
C ASP A 44 -5.14 -4.01 -10.40
N SER A 45 -5.42 -4.94 -9.47
CA SER A 45 -4.67 -6.21 -9.37
C SER A 45 -4.59 -6.95 -10.72
N TYR A 46 -5.62 -6.85 -11.56
CA TYR A 46 -5.61 -7.48 -12.88
C TYR A 46 -4.55 -6.88 -13.82
N TRP A 47 -4.49 -5.55 -13.96
CA TRP A 47 -3.55 -4.96 -14.91
C TRP A 47 -2.12 -4.97 -14.38
N HIS A 48 -1.89 -4.90 -13.07
CA HIS A 48 -0.54 -5.08 -12.50
C HIS A 48 0.03 -6.47 -12.83
N ILE A 49 -0.79 -7.52 -12.74
CA ILE A 49 -0.39 -8.88 -13.13
C ILE A 49 -0.15 -8.95 -14.64
N ALA A 50 -1.02 -8.34 -15.45
CA ALA A 50 -0.86 -8.31 -16.90
C ALA A 50 0.41 -7.55 -17.34
N ALA A 51 0.73 -6.43 -16.71
CA ALA A 51 1.97 -5.67 -16.91
C ALA A 51 3.20 -6.53 -16.56
N GLY A 52 3.16 -7.24 -15.43
CA GLY A 52 4.22 -8.19 -15.06
C GLY A 52 4.42 -9.29 -16.09
N ARG A 53 3.33 -9.89 -16.59
CA ARG A 53 3.37 -10.91 -17.65
C ARG A 53 3.94 -10.33 -18.95
N TRP A 54 3.53 -9.13 -19.33
CA TRP A 54 4.05 -8.42 -20.49
C TRP A 54 5.57 -8.21 -20.37
N ILE A 55 6.08 -7.81 -19.20
CA ILE A 55 7.52 -7.65 -18.95
C ILE A 55 8.27 -8.98 -19.13
N PHE A 56 7.72 -10.09 -18.66
CA PHE A 56 8.33 -11.42 -18.87
C PHE A 56 8.37 -11.82 -20.35
N GLU A 57 7.27 -11.58 -21.08
CA GLU A 57 7.14 -11.94 -22.48
C GLU A 57 8.06 -11.10 -23.39
N HIS A 58 8.27 -9.82 -23.05
CA HIS A 58 9.03 -8.88 -23.89
C HIS A 58 10.45 -8.63 -23.38
N LEU A 59 10.79 -9.06 -22.17
CA LEU A 59 12.07 -8.79 -21.49
C LEU A 59 12.43 -7.29 -21.47
N ALA A 60 11.41 -6.45 -21.36
CA ALA A 60 11.52 -5.00 -21.40
C ALA A 60 10.54 -4.37 -20.41
N ILE A 61 10.88 -3.15 -19.95
CA ILE A 61 9.98 -2.34 -19.13
C ILE A 61 9.18 -1.43 -20.08
N PRO A 62 7.84 -1.43 -20.00
CA PRO A 62 7.02 -0.66 -20.91
C PRO A 62 7.24 0.85 -20.69
N THR A 63 7.47 1.56 -21.79
CA THR A 63 7.64 3.03 -21.82
C THR A 63 6.49 3.73 -22.57
N ALA A 64 5.64 2.94 -23.21
CA ALA A 64 4.45 3.37 -23.93
C ALA A 64 3.33 2.38 -23.65
N ASP A 65 2.07 2.83 -23.76
CA ASP A 65 0.90 2.02 -23.49
C ASP A 65 0.74 0.87 -24.50
N PRO A 66 0.81 -0.40 -24.05
CA PRO A 66 0.59 -1.54 -24.92
C PRO A 66 -0.87 -2.04 -24.87
N PHE A 67 -1.72 -1.45 -24.02
CA PHE A 67 -2.99 -2.08 -23.65
C PHE A 67 -4.24 -1.34 -24.17
N SER A 68 -4.33 -0.01 -24.07
CA SER A 68 -5.59 0.68 -24.31
C SER A 68 -5.91 0.82 -25.80
N ASN A 69 -7.21 0.90 -26.11
CA ASN A 69 -7.70 1.26 -27.44
C ASN A 69 -7.82 2.78 -27.63
N SER A 70 -7.86 3.56 -26.55
CA SER A 70 -8.12 5.01 -26.60
C SER A 70 -6.84 5.84 -26.68
N MET A 71 -5.73 5.34 -26.15
CA MET A 71 -4.41 6.00 -26.15
C MET A 71 -3.27 5.05 -26.54
N PRO A 72 -3.38 4.31 -27.66
CA PRO A 72 -2.36 3.34 -28.05
C PRO A 72 -1.00 4.02 -28.22
N GLY A 73 0.03 3.50 -27.55
CA GLY A 73 1.39 4.03 -27.61
C GLY A 73 1.62 5.34 -26.84
N ALA A 74 0.65 5.80 -26.04
CA ALA A 74 0.86 6.97 -25.19
C ALA A 74 2.02 6.72 -24.20
N PRO A 75 2.86 7.72 -23.89
CA PRO A 75 3.96 7.55 -22.94
C PRO A 75 3.45 7.08 -21.58
N TRP A 76 4.02 5.99 -21.07
CA TRP A 76 3.68 5.43 -19.78
C TRP A 76 4.92 5.24 -18.93
N VAL A 77 4.83 5.67 -17.67
CA VAL A 77 5.88 5.52 -16.67
C VAL A 77 5.51 4.34 -15.76
N SER A 78 5.99 3.14 -16.11
CA SER A 78 5.93 1.97 -15.23
C SER A 78 6.94 2.13 -14.08
N HIS A 79 6.56 2.96 -13.11
CA HIS A 79 7.35 3.26 -11.90
C HIS A 79 7.28 2.12 -10.87
N GLU A 80 6.37 1.15 -11.06
CA GLU A 80 6.15 0.01 -10.17
C GLU A 80 6.55 -1.33 -10.83
N TRP A 81 7.35 -1.27 -11.89
CA TRP A 81 7.71 -2.41 -12.73
C TRP A 81 8.21 -3.62 -11.93
N LEU A 82 8.99 -3.41 -10.86
CA LEU A 82 9.51 -4.53 -10.07
C LEU A 82 8.37 -5.21 -9.28
N SER A 83 7.41 -4.44 -8.78
CA SER A 83 6.22 -4.99 -8.15
C SER A 83 5.37 -5.77 -9.16
N GLU A 84 5.19 -5.23 -10.36
CA GLU A 84 4.48 -5.91 -11.45
C GLU A 84 5.15 -7.24 -11.81
N VAL A 85 6.48 -7.28 -11.93
CA VAL A 85 7.25 -8.52 -12.13
C VAL A 85 7.02 -9.52 -11.00
N LEU A 86 7.08 -9.09 -9.74
CA LEU A 86 6.86 -9.97 -8.59
C LEU A 86 5.42 -10.51 -8.54
N LEU A 87 4.42 -9.67 -8.79
CA LEU A 87 3.00 -10.05 -8.82
C LEU A 87 2.71 -10.99 -10.00
N GLY A 88 3.24 -10.68 -11.19
CA GLY A 88 3.13 -11.53 -12.38
C GLY A 88 3.78 -12.90 -12.18
N ALA A 89 4.97 -12.96 -11.58
CA ALA A 89 5.65 -14.22 -11.26
C ALA A 89 4.86 -15.04 -10.22
N ALA A 90 4.40 -14.39 -9.15
CA ALA A 90 3.61 -15.05 -8.13
C ALA A 90 2.31 -15.63 -8.73
N TYR A 91 1.67 -14.88 -9.63
CA TYR A 91 0.49 -15.34 -10.36
C TYR A 91 0.80 -16.56 -11.25
N GLN A 92 1.93 -16.57 -11.96
CA GLN A 92 2.31 -17.72 -12.80
C GLN A 92 2.56 -19.00 -12.00
N LEU A 93 3.08 -18.88 -10.77
CA LEU A 93 3.39 -20.04 -9.93
C LEU A 93 2.16 -20.70 -9.31
N CYS A 94 1.23 -19.89 -8.77
CA CYS A 94 0.11 -20.40 -7.95
C CYS A 94 -1.24 -19.75 -8.27
N GLY A 95 -1.38 -19.09 -9.42
CA GLY A 95 -2.58 -18.30 -9.75
C GLY A 95 -2.82 -17.17 -8.75
N TRP A 96 -4.08 -16.88 -8.47
CA TRP A 96 -4.50 -15.81 -7.54
C TRP A 96 -4.01 -15.98 -6.10
N ALA A 97 -3.68 -17.20 -5.68
CA ALA A 97 -3.06 -17.43 -4.38
C ALA A 97 -1.68 -16.78 -4.27
N GLY A 98 -0.91 -16.70 -5.37
CA GLY A 98 0.43 -16.14 -5.38
C GLY A 98 0.49 -14.67 -4.94
N PRO A 99 -0.21 -13.74 -5.62
CA PRO A 99 -0.27 -12.34 -5.24
C PRO A 99 -0.78 -12.12 -3.80
N VAL A 100 -1.78 -12.90 -3.36
CA VAL A 100 -2.30 -12.84 -1.99
C VAL A 100 -1.23 -13.24 -0.97
N VAL A 101 -0.53 -14.37 -1.19
CA VAL A 101 0.55 -14.83 -0.32
C VAL A 101 1.68 -13.81 -0.26
N LEU A 102 2.02 -13.19 -1.40
CA LEU A 102 3.07 -12.19 -1.47
C LEU A 102 2.70 -10.94 -0.65
N GLY A 103 1.48 -10.42 -0.82
CA GLY A 103 0.96 -9.28 -0.04
C GLY A 103 0.87 -9.60 1.47
N ALA A 104 0.32 -10.77 1.81
CA ALA A 104 0.22 -11.23 3.20
C ALA A 104 1.61 -11.41 3.86
N ALA A 105 2.59 -11.91 3.11
CA ALA A 105 3.97 -12.05 3.59
C ALA A 105 4.64 -10.69 3.82
N ALA A 106 4.43 -9.72 2.92
CA ALA A 106 4.95 -8.36 3.08
C ALA A 106 4.34 -7.67 4.32
N PHE A 107 3.02 -7.79 4.51
CA PHE A 107 2.33 -7.30 5.69
C PHE A 107 2.85 -7.96 6.99
N ALA A 108 2.96 -9.29 7.00
CA ALA A 108 3.51 -10.04 8.12
C ALA A 108 4.96 -9.61 8.47
N ALA A 109 5.80 -9.37 7.47
CA ALA A 109 7.16 -8.89 7.65
C ALA A 109 7.19 -7.48 8.25
N ALA A 110 6.33 -6.57 7.79
CA ALA A 110 6.19 -5.22 8.35
C ALA A 110 5.80 -5.27 9.84
N LEU A 111 4.81 -6.09 10.18
CA LEU A 111 4.38 -6.28 11.57
C LEU A 111 5.48 -6.91 12.44
N ALA A 112 6.24 -7.87 11.92
CA ALA A 112 7.35 -8.48 12.64
C ALA A 112 8.45 -7.46 12.99
N LEU A 113 8.81 -6.60 12.02
CA LEU A 113 9.80 -5.53 12.19
C LEU A 113 9.32 -4.50 13.20
N LEU A 114 8.06 -4.06 13.08
CA LEU A 114 7.45 -3.11 13.99
C LEU A 114 7.39 -3.69 15.42
N CYS A 115 6.90 -4.92 15.58
CA CYS A 115 6.81 -5.60 16.87
C CYS A 115 8.18 -5.70 17.54
N ARG A 116 9.20 -6.10 16.76
CA ARG A 116 10.58 -6.18 17.25
C ARG A 116 11.08 -4.83 17.77
N TYR A 117 10.78 -3.76 17.05
CA TYR A 117 11.20 -2.42 17.44
C TYR A 117 10.46 -1.96 18.70
N LEU A 118 9.14 -2.10 18.74
CA LEU A 118 8.31 -1.67 19.86
C LEU A 118 8.68 -2.41 21.15
N LEU A 119 8.89 -3.72 21.13
CA LEU A 119 9.28 -4.51 22.31
C LEU A 119 10.64 -4.12 22.90
N ARG A 120 11.50 -3.40 22.15
CA ARG A 120 12.77 -2.87 22.68
C ARG A 120 12.58 -1.60 23.50
N HIS A 121 11.50 -0.87 23.27
CA HIS A 121 11.31 0.49 23.81
C HIS A 121 10.09 0.62 24.71
N LEU A 122 9.05 -0.19 24.49
CA LEU A 122 7.80 -0.17 25.24
C LEU A 122 7.69 -1.36 26.18
N GLU A 123 6.75 -1.28 27.13
CA GLU A 123 6.28 -2.46 27.86
C GLU A 123 5.47 -3.36 26.92
N PRO A 124 5.44 -4.68 27.15
CA PRO A 124 4.92 -5.60 26.15
C PRO A 124 3.42 -5.45 25.83
N VAL A 125 2.59 -5.17 26.84
CA VAL A 125 1.15 -4.92 26.64
C VAL A 125 0.94 -3.66 25.78
N LEU A 126 1.69 -2.59 26.08
CA LEU A 126 1.61 -1.37 25.29
C LEU A 126 2.12 -1.58 23.86
N ALA A 127 3.22 -2.31 23.69
CA ALA A 127 3.70 -2.71 22.38
C ALA A 127 2.63 -3.49 21.59
N LEU A 128 1.89 -4.40 22.25
CA LEU A 128 0.78 -5.12 21.65
C LEU A 128 -0.36 -4.18 21.23
N CYS A 129 -0.74 -3.21 22.07
CA CYS A 129 -1.77 -2.22 21.71
C CYS A 129 -1.37 -1.41 20.46
N PHE A 130 -0.14 -0.90 20.41
CA PHE A 130 0.38 -0.22 19.22
C PHE A 130 0.42 -1.13 17.99
N MET A 131 0.79 -2.40 18.17
CA MET A 131 0.82 -3.40 17.10
C MET A 131 -0.57 -3.71 16.55
N LEU A 132 -1.57 -3.92 17.40
CA LEU A 132 -2.93 -4.22 16.98
C LEU A 132 -3.55 -3.02 16.26
N LEU A 133 -3.36 -1.81 16.80
CA LEU A 133 -3.83 -0.60 16.13
C LEU A 133 -3.16 -0.43 14.77
N ALA A 134 -1.82 -0.58 14.69
CA ALA A 134 -1.11 -0.52 13.41
C ALA A 134 -1.60 -1.57 12.41
N ALA A 135 -1.85 -2.80 12.86
CA ALA A 135 -2.37 -3.87 12.01
C ALA A 135 -3.76 -3.52 11.45
N CYS A 136 -4.68 -3.01 12.28
CA CYS A 136 -6.01 -2.58 11.83
C CYS A 136 -5.93 -1.40 10.84
N LEU A 137 -5.11 -0.39 11.11
CA LEU A 137 -4.96 0.78 10.24
C LEU A 137 -4.38 0.44 8.86
N VAL A 138 -3.55 -0.59 8.77
CA VAL A 138 -2.97 -1.05 7.50
C VAL A 138 -3.89 -2.03 6.79
N HIS A 139 -4.64 -2.86 7.53
CA HIS A 139 -5.47 -3.93 6.96
C HIS A 139 -6.56 -3.40 6.02
N ASP A 140 -7.22 -2.28 6.36
CA ASP A 140 -8.34 -1.75 5.57
C ASP A 140 -7.94 -1.32 4.15
N HIS A 141 -6.66 -1.04 3.93
CA HIS A 141 -6.10 -0.70 2.62
C HIS A 141 -5.21 -1.82 2.05
N LEU A 142 -5.18 -3.01 2.67
CA LEU A 142 -4.29 -4.09 2.25
C LEU A 142 -4.85 -4.81 1.01
N LEU A 143 -4.31 -4.46 -0.16
CA LEU A 143 -4.67 -5.05 -1.45
C LEU A 143 -3.45 -5.74 -2.08
N ALA A 144 -3.68 -6.71 -2.97
CA ALA A 144 -2.65 -7.34 -3.79
C ALA A 144 -2.18 -6.39 -4.90
N ARG A 145 -1.55 -5.30 -4.48
CA ARG A 145 -1.05 -4.18 -5.29
C ARG A 145 0.38 -3.82 -4.84
N PRO A 146 1.13 -3.05 -5.66
CA PRO A 146 2.51 -2.67 -5.36
C PRO A 146 2.75 -2.04 -3.97
N HIS A 147 1.78 -1.29 -3.42
CA HIS A 147 1.93 -0.64 -2.11
C HIS A 147 2.09 -1.66 -0.96
N ALA A 148 1.47 -2.83 -1.04
CA ALA A 148 1.60 -3.87 -0.01
C ALA A 148 3.06 -4.37 0.10
N LEU A 149 3.79 -4.42 -1.02
CA LEU A 149 5.16 -4.93 -1.08
C LEU A 149 6.16 -3.98 -0.39
N VAL A 150 5.81 -2.70 -0.24
CA VAL A 150 6.69 -1.71 0.39
C VAL A 150 6.42 -1.47 1.88
N LEU A 151 5.37 -2.05 2.45
CA LEU A 151 5.11 -2.03 3.90
C LEU A 151 6.34 -2.42 4.76
N PRO A 152 7.06 -3.53 4.48
CA PRO A 152 8.25 -3.87 5.25
C PRO A 152 9.41 -2.90 5.02
N LEU A 153 9.48 -2.25 3.85
CA LEU A 153 10.50 -1.25 3.54
C LEU A 153 10.24 0.05 4.31
N ILE A 154 8.98 0.50 4.39
CA ILE A 154 8.56 1.64 5.23
C ILE A 154 8.95 1.40 6.68
N ALA A 155 8.62 0.23 7.22
CA ALA A 155 8.97 -0.14 8.59
C ALA A 155 10.49 -0.18 8.82
N ALA A 156 11.23 -0.88 7.95
CA ALA A 156 12.69 -0.99 8.06
C ALA A 156 13.40 0.36 7.93
N TRP A 157 12.98 1.19 6.98
CA TRP A 157 13.52 2.53 6.75
C TRP A 157 13.23 3.45 7.94
N GLY A 158 11.99 3.50 8.41
CA GLY A 158 11.60 4.27 9.59
C GLY A 158 12.39 3.85 10.84
N ILE A 159 12.57 2.54 11.07
CA ILE A 159 13.39 2.01 12.16
C ILE A 159 14.85 2.47 12.02
N ALA A 160 15.41 2.43 10.80
CA ALA A 160 16.79 2.87 10.57
C ALA A 160 16.99 4.36 10.88
N LEU A 161 16.06 5.22 10.43
CA LEU A 161 16.11 6.66 10.66
C LEU A 161 15.94 7.01 12.14
N VAL A 162 14.93 6.44 12.80
CA VAL A 162 14.67 6.70 14.22
C VAL A 162 15.85 6.22 15.06
N ARG A 163 16.35 5.00 14.85
CA ARG A 163 17.49 4.48 15.62
C ARG A 163 18.74 5.34 15.44
N ALA A 164 19.06 5.73 14.20
CA ALA A 164 20.20 6.60 13.93
C ALA A 164 20.08 7.93 14.69
N ARG A 165 18.90 8.57 14.63
CA ARG A 165 18.62 9.79 15.38
C ARG A 165 18.80 9.58 16.89
N GLU A 166 18.19 8.57 17.47
CA GLU A 166 18.27 8.32 18.93
C GLU A 166 19.69 8.02 19.39
N GLN A 167 20.52 7.42 18.53
CA GLN A 167 21.91 7.11 18.80
C GLN A 167 22.89 8.27 18.50
N GLY A 168 22.38 9.40 17.98
CA GLY A 168 23.18 10.59 17.70
C GLY A 168 24.11 10.47 16.50
N HIS A 169 23.85 9.56 15.56
CA HIS A 169 24.63 9.41 14.33
C HIS A 169 23.73 9.35 13.09
N ALA A 170 24.31 9.51 11.90
CA ALA A 170 23.57 9.30 10.65
C ALA A 170 23.33 7.79 10.40
N PRO A 171 22.31 7.43 9.60
CA PRO A 171 22.11 6.04 9.22
C PRO A 171 23.33 5.50 8.43
N ALA A 172 23.59 4.19 8.55
CA ALA A 172 24.64 3.53 7.79
C ALA A 172 24.35 3.54 6.28
N ALA A 173 25.39 3.76 5.46
CA ALA A 173 25.26 3.86 4.00
C ALA A 173 24.55 2.67 3.35
N ARG A 174 24.73 1.45 3.88
CA ARG A 174 24.06 0.22 3.39
C ARG A 174 22.53 0.33 3.36
N TRP A 175 21.93 1.18 4.19
CA TRP A 175 20.48 1.37 4.20
C TRP A 175 20.00 1.97 2.88
N ALA A 176 20.83 2.72 2.15
CA ALA A 176 20.47 3.26 0.84
C ALA A 176 20.13 2.18 -0.20
N LEU A 177 20.60 0.93 -0.03
CA LEU A 177 20.19 -0.19 -0.87
C LEU A 177 18.68 -0.46 -0.76
N LEU A 178 18.07 -0.24 0.42
CA LEU A 178 16.62 -0.35 0.55
C LEU A 178 15.88 0.73 -0.24
N MET A 179 16.47 1.92 -0.39
CA MET A 179 15.87 2.99 -1.20
C MET A 179 15.89 2.62 -2.68
N VAL A 180 16.95 1.98 -3.18
CA VAL A 180 16.99 1.43 -4.55
C VAL A 180 15.83 0.46 -4.76
N VAL A 181 15.65 -0.50 -3.85
CA VAL A 181 14.55 -1.48 -3.96
C VAL A 181 13.19 -0.78 -3.88
N TRP A 182 13.01 0.15 -2.93
CA TRP A 182 11.75 0.88 -2.77
C TRP A 182 11.37 1.66 -4.02
N ALA A 183 12.31 2.42 -4.61
CA ALA A 183 12.07 3.26 -5.76
C ALA A 183 11.68 2.49 -7.04
N ASN A 184 12.01 1.19 -7.10
CA ASN A 184 11.58 0.31 -8.19
C ASN A 184 10.28 -0.45 -7.89
N LEU A 185 9.86 -0.53 -6.61
CA LEU A 185 8.63 -1.20 -6.20
C LEU A 185 7.41 -0.27 -6.23
N HIS A 186 7.52 0.96 -5.74
CA HIS A 186 6.34 1.82 -5.55
C HIS A 186 6.73 3.31 -5.45
N GLY A 187 5.87 4.21 -5.95
CA GLY A 187 6.10 5.66 -5.97
C GLY A 187 6.21 6.34 -4.59
N SER A 188 5.86 5.64 -3.51
CA SER A 188 5.95 6.13 -2.13
C SER A 188 7.39 6.25 -1.59
N PHE A 189 8.42 5.87 -2.34
CA PHE A 189 9.82 6.04 -1.93
C PHE A 189 10.16 7.51 -1.59
N THR A 190 9.45 8.46 -2.18
CA THR A 190 9.51 9.90 -1.89
C THR A 190 9.16 10.23 -0.44
N LEU A 191 8.25 9.47 0.20
CA LEU A 191 8.01 9.55 1.65
C LEU A 191 9.30 9.22 2.42
N GLY A 192 10.00 8.17 2.01
CA GLY A 192 11.27 7.78 2.62
C GLY A 192 12.32 8.90 2.51
N LEU A 193 12.38 9.61 1.38
CA LEU A 193 13.23 10.79 1.21
C LEU A 193 12.79 11.95 2.12
N GLY A 194 11.48 12.24 2.19
CA GLY A 194 10.90 13.26 3.06
C GLY A 194 11.21 13.00 4.54
N LEU A 195 11.02 11.76 5.01
CA LEU A 195 11.40 11.34 6.36
C LEU A 195 12.91 11.48 6.59
N THR A 196 13.75 11.14 5.62
CA THR A 196 15.21 11.29 5.75
C THR A 196 15.60 12.75 5.97
N GLY A 197 15.05 13.67 5.17
CA GLY A 197 15.23 15.11 5.35
C GLY A 197 14.71 15.59 6.71
N PHE A 198 13.54 15.12 7.11
CA PHE A 198 12.94 15.44 8.41
C PHE A 198 13.85 15.06 9.58
N PHE A 199 14.34 13.82 9.60
CA PHE A 199 15.23 13.33 10.65
C PHE A 199 16.63 13.99 10.63
N ALA A 200 17.12 14.37 9.44
CA ALA A 200 18.34 15.17 9.31
C ALA A 200 18.19 16.54 9.98
N VAL A 201 17.06 17.23 9.75
CA VAL A 201 16.77 18.52 10.40
C VAL A 201 16.60 18.34 11.90
N GLU A 202 15.87 17.32 12.35
CA GLU A 202 15.72 17.01 13.78
C GLU A 202 17.09 16.78 14.45
N ALA A 203 17.98 16.00 13.83
CA ALA A 203 19.32 15.74 14.34
C ALA A 203 20.18 17.01 14.41
N LEU A 204 20.08 17.89 13.41
CA LEU A 204 20.79 19.16 13.36
C LEU A 204 20.35 20.14 14.45
N LEU A 205 19.04 20.27 14.66
CA LEU A 205 18.45 21.14 15.67
C LEU A 205 18.76 20.64 17.09
N ALA A 206 18.78 19.32 17.29
CA ALA A 206 19.13 18.70 18.56
C ALA A 206 20.65 18.70 18.86
N SER A 207 21.50 18.93 17.85
CA SER A 207 22.96 18.87 18.02
C SER A 207 23.54 20.10 18.73
N PRO A 208 24.44 19.93 19.72
CA PRO A 208 25.22 21.03 20.30
C PRO A 208 26.02 21.78 19.24
N LYS A 209 26.30 23.08 19.46
CA LYS A 209 27.03 23.93 18.50
C LYS A 209 28.34 23.30 18.02
N ALA A 210 29.11 22.70 18.93
CA ALA A 210 30.41 22.07 18.62
C ALA A 210 30.30 20.84 17.69
N GLY A 211 29.23 20.05 17.79
CA GLY A 211 29.01 18.84 16.99
C GLY A 211 28.18 19.05 15.72
N ARG A 212 27.53 20.22 15.58
CA ARG A 212 26.55 20.49 14.52
C ARG A 212 27.10 20.30 13.11
N ARG A 213 28.35 20.72 12.85
CA ARG A 213 28.98 20.53 11.52
C ARG A 213 29.17 19.05 11.19
N GLN A 214 29.59 18.23 12.15
CA GLN A 214 29.77 16.79 11.95
C GLN A 214 28.43 16.10 11.69
N THR A 215 27.39 16.43 12.47
CA THR A 215 26.02 15.95 12.24
C THR A 215 25.53 16.36 10.85
N ALA A 216 25.74 17.62 10.45
CA ALA A 216 25.34 18.15 9.15
C ALA A 216 25.98 17.35 8.00
N MET A 217 27.29 17.11 8.09
CA MET A 217 28.01 16.34 7.07
C MET A 217 27.57 14.88 7.04
N ALA A 218 27.38 14.24 8.20
CA ALA A 218 26.99 12.84 8.27
C ALA A 218 25.58 12.62 7.69
N TRP A 219 24.60 13.42 8.14
CA TRP A 219 23.23 13.34 7.62
C TRP A 219 23.13 13.84 6.19
N GLY A 220 23.84 14.91 5.82
CA GLY A 220 23.88 15.42 4.45
C GLY A 220 24.42 14.38 3.45
N ARG A 221 25.46 13.62 3.83
CA ARG A 221 25.96 12.48 3.03
C ARG A 221 24.90 11.39 2.87
N PHE A 222 24.18 11.05 3.94
CA PHE A 222 23.13 10.03 3.86
C PHE A 222 21.93 10.50 3.03
N VAL A 223 21.51 11.77 3.16
CA VAL A 223 20.46 12.39 2.33
C VAL A 223 20.85 12.33 0.86
N LEU A 224 22.08 12.75 0.51
CA LEU A 224 22.58 12.67 -0.87
C LEU A 224 22.60 11.23 -1.36
N LEU A 225 23.07 10.29 -0.54
CA LEU A 225 23.10 8.88 -0.91
C LEU A 225 21.70 8.30 -1.12
N ALA A 226 20.73 8.66 -0.28
CA ALA A 226 19.33 8.24 -0.44
C ALA A 226 18.72 8.82 -1.72
N LEU A 227 19.00 10.08 -2.05
CA LEU A 227 18.56 10.71 -3.30
C LEU A 227 19.15 10.01 -4.52
N LEU A 228 20.47 9.76 -4.53
CA LEU A 228 21.13 9.04 -5.62
C LEU A 228 20.59 7.61 -5.75
N ALA A 229 20.35 6.92 -4.63
CA ALA A 229 19.75 5.59 -4.62
C ALA A 229 18.33 5.57 -5.19
N ALA A 230 17.51 6.59 -4.89
CA ALA A 230 16.17 6.73 -5.43
C ALA A 230 16.13 6.97 -6.94
N MET A 231 17.24 7.41 -7.53
CA MET A 231 17.40 7.60 -8.98
C MET A 231 17.93 6.35 -9.69
N VAL A 232 18.19 5.25 -8.97
CA VAL A 232 18.57 3.96 -9.56
C VAL A 232 17.28 3.24 -10.00
N THR A 233 16.61 3.83 -10.98
CA THR A 233 15.39 3.33 -11.62
C THR A 233 15.53 3.48 -13.14
N PRO A 234 14.73 2.75 -13.95
CA PRO A 234 14.73 2.94 -15.40
C PRO A 234 14.45 4.38 -15.84
N GLN A 235 13.74 5.16 -15.01
CA GLN A 235 13.39 6.55 -15.29
C GLN A 235 14.41 7.56 -14.76
N GLY A 236 15.37 7.13 -13.93
CA GLY A 236 16.40 8.00 -13.37
C GLY A 236 15.82 9.20 -12.61
N PRO A 237 16.32 10.44 -12.85
CA PRO A 237 15.80 11.65 -12.22
C PRO A 237 14.31 11.92 -12.50
N ALA A 238 13.77 11.46 -13.63
CA ALA A 238 12.39 11.73 -14.01
C ALA A 238 11.38 11.06 -13.05
N GLY A 239 11.78 9.96 -12.38
CA GLY A 239 10.95 9.31 -11.37
C GLY A 239 10.64 10.21 -10.16
N LEU A 240 11.56 11.11 -9.78
CA LEU A 240 11.31 12.09 -8.71
C LEU A 240 10.28 13.14 -9.14
N ALA A 241 10.35 13.61 -10.38
CA ALA A 241 9.40 14.57 -10.93
C ALA A 241 8.02 13.95 -11.14
N PHE A 242 7.96 12.66 -11.47
CA PHE A 242 6.72 11.93 -11.67
C PHE A 242 5.82 11.95 -10.42
N THR A 243 6.39 11.74 -9.23
CA THR A 243 5.59 11.83 -7.99
C THR A 243 4.98 13.21 -7.78
N ALA A 244 5.73 14.28 -8.12
CA ALA A 244 5.20 15.65 -8.04
C ALA A 244 4.08 15.89 -9.07
N LYS A 245 4.21 15.33 -10.29
CA LYS A 245 3.16 15.37 -11.32
C LYS A 245 1.88 14.68 -10.85
N LEU A 246 1.99 13.52 -10.20
CA LEU A 246 0.85 12.76 -9.71
C LEU A 246 0.03 13.54 -8.65
N HIS A 247 0.70 14.24 -7.74
CA HIS A 247 0.04 15.08 -6.74
C HIS A 247 -0.64 16.33 -7.35
N GLY A 248 -0.33 16.70 -8.59
CA GLY A 248 -0.94 17.81 -9.30
C GLY A 248 -2.19 17.43 -10.12
N MET A 249 -2.68 16.19 -10.01
CA MET A 249 -3.84 15.69 -10.75
C MET A 249 -5.15 15.93 -9.98
N ASP A 250 -5.61 17.18 -9.98
CA ASP A 250 -6.78 17.64 -9.22
C ASP A 250 -8.07 16.85 -9.50
N TYR A 251 -8.30 16.43 -10.76
CA TYR A 251 -9.51 15.66 -11.09
C TYR A 251 -9.39 14.22 -10.59
N ALA A 252 -8.28 13.54 -10.88
CA ALA A 252 -8.06 12.17 -10.42
C ALA A 252 -8.16 12.05 -8.89
N MET A 253 -7.54 12.98 -8.15
CA MET A 253 -7.57 12.98 -6.68
C MET A 253 -8.98 13.20 -6.10
N ARG A 254 -9.91 13.82 -6.83
CA ARG A 254 -11.30 14.01 -6.37
C ARG A 254 -12.20 12.83 -6.66
N VAL A 255 -11.94 12.10 -7.73
CA VAL A 255 -12.85 11.06 -8.25
C VAL A 255 -12.43 9.65 -7.81
N ILE A 256 -11.14 9.41 -7.60
CA ILE A 256 -10.64 8.12 -7.13
C ILE A 256 -10.83 8.03 -5.61
N GLY A 257 -11.53 6.99 -5.16
CA GLY A 257 -11.98 6.84 -3.77
C GLY A 257 -10.86 6.86 -2.71
N GLU A 258 -9.68 6.31 -3.02
CA GLU A 258 -8.54 6.21 -2.09
C GLU A 258 -7.98 7.58 -1.64
N TRP A 259 -8.23 8.61 -2.43
CA TRP A 259 -7.81 10.00 -2.18
C TRP A 259 -8.87 10.81 -1.42
N ARG A 260 -10.04 10.24 -1.14
CA ARG A 260 -11.04 10.90 -0.29
C ARG A 260 -10.62 10.80 1.18
N SER A 261 -11.12 11.74 1.98
CA SER A 261 -10.97 11.68 3.43
C SER A 261 -11.68 10.43 3.99
N PRO A 262 -11.17 9.83 5.09
CA PRO A 262 -11.85 8.73 5.75
C PRO A 262 -13.29 9.11 6.15
N ASP A 263 -14.21 8.15 6.03
CA ASP A 263 -15.62 8.36 6.39
C ASP A 263 -15.87 7.95 7.85
N PHE A 264 -16.22 8.92 8.70
CA PHE A 264 -16.47 8.73 10.13
C PHE A 264 -17.97 8.52 10.46
N HIS A 265 -18.84 8.33 9.47
CA HIS A 265 -20.22 7.91 9.75
C HIS A 265 -20.30 6.47 10.25
N ASP A 266 -19.33 5.64 9.82
CA ASP A 266 -19.13 4.29 10.34
C ASP A 266 -17.87 4.24 11.22
N PHE A 267 -17.94 3.45 12.29
CA PHE A 267 -16.82 3.29 13.21
C PHE A 267 -15.63 2.61 12.51
N GLN A 268 -14.45 3.24 12.61
CA GLN A 268 -13.25 2.78 11.91
C GLN A 268 -12.00 2.77 12.82
N PRO A 269 -10.96 1.97 12.50
CA PRO A 269 -9.76 1.88 13.32
C PRO A 269 -9.03 3.21 13.55
N LEU A 270 -9.09 4.13 12.58
CA LEU A 270 -8.51 5.47 12.72
C LEU A 270 -9.19 6.24 13.86
N GLU A 271 -10.51 6.21 13.94
CA GLU A 271 -11.29 6.85 15.00
C GLU A 271 -10.87 6.32 16.37
N LEU A 272 -10.78 5.00 16.53
CA LEU A 272 -10.29 4.37 17.75
C LEU A 272 -8.88 4.84 18.12
N GLY A 273 -7.98 4.94 17.14
CA GLY A 273 -6.62 5.43 17.34
C GLY A 273 -6.57 6.89 17.81
N LEU A 274 -7.43 7.75 17.26
CA LEU A 274 -7.56 9.15 17.68
C LEU A 274 -8.11 9.27 19.10
N MET A 275 -9.18 8.53 19.41
CA MET A 275 -9.77 8.52 20.74
C MET A 275 -8.80 7.99 21.79
N ALA A 276 -8.14 6.85 21.52
CA ALA A 276 -7.16 6.26 22.42
C ALA A 276 -5.94 7.18 22.61
N GLY A 277 -5.45 7.80 21.53
CA GLY A 277 -4.38 8.78 21.59
C GLY A 277 -4.75 10.01 22.42
N ALA A 278 -5.92 10.60 22.19
CA ALA A 278 -6.43 11.72 22.95
C ALA A 278 -6.60 11.38 24.44
N LEU A 279 -7.21 10.23 24.74
CA LEU A 279 -7.37 9.75 26.11
C LEU A 279 -6.03 9.57 26.82
N ALA A 280 -5.04 8.98 26.14
CA ALA A 280 -3.71 8.78 26.70
C ALA A 280 -3.00 10.11 27.00
N VAL A 281 -3.12 11.11 26.11
CA VAL A 281 -2.59 12.46 26.33
C VAL A 281 -3.29 13.14 27.50
N LEU A 282 -4.62 13.04 27.62
CA LEU A 282 -5.41 13.67 28.68
C LEU A 282 -5.16 13.04 30.06
N ILE A 283 -5.03 11.71 30.15
CA ILE A 283 -4.84 11.02 31.43
C ILE A 283 -3.38 11.07 31.90
N ARG A 284 -2.42 10.79 31.00
CA ARG A 284 -1.02 10.59 31.39
C ARG A 284 -0.12 11.78 31.09
N GLY A 285 -0.56 12.68 30.22
CA GLY A 285 0.33 13.63 29.58
C GLY A 285 1.33 12.93 28.67
N LEU A 286 1.69 13.59 27.58
CA LEU A 286 2.76 13.13 26.70
C LEU A 286 3.60 14.32 26.28
N ARG A 287 4.87 14.35 26.72
CA ARG A 287 5.83 15.38 26.30
C ARG A 287 6.65 14.85 25.15
N LEU A 288 6.49 15.46 23.99
CA LEU A 288 7.25 15.11 22.80
C LEU A 288 8.17 16.25 22.39
N PRO A 289 9.36 15.97 21.81
CA PRO A 289 10.15 16.99 21.15
C PRO A 289 9.31 17.70 20.07
N PRO A 290 9.48 19.02 19.85
CA PRO A 290 8.67 19.78 18.88
C PRO A 290 8.67 19.16 17.47
N MET A 291 9.81 18.63 17.03
CA MET A 291 9.90 17.90 15.77
C MET A 291 8.99 16.67 15.77
N ARG A 292 8.96 15.85 16.84
CA ARG A 292 8.07 14.69 16.89
C ARG A 292 6.59 15.07 16.88
N ILE A 293 6.23 16.19 17.49
CA ILE A 293 4.87 16.75 17.37
C ILE A 293 4.58 17.10 15.91
N LEU A 294 5.48 17.84 15.26
CA LEU A 294 5.32 18.22 13.85
C LEU A 294 5.19 17.01 12.93
N LEU A 295 5.98 15.95 13.14
CA LEU A 295 5.90 14.70 12.39
C LEU A 295 4.52 14.05 12.57
N LEU A 296 4.05 13.91 13.81
CA LEU A 296 2.76 13.27 14.10
C LEU A 296 1.58 14.09 13.56
N LEU A 297 1.63 15.42 13.69
CA LEU A 297 0.62 16.30 13.11
C LEU A 297 0.61 16.23 11.58
N GLY A 298 1.79 16.17 10.94
CA GLY A 298 1.90 15.99 9.49
C GLY A 298 1.33 14.65 9.03
N LEU A 299 1.69 13.54 9.69
CA LEU A 299 1.15 12.21 9.40
C LEU A 299 -0.36 12.15 9.63
N LEU A 300 -0.85 12.76 10.71
CA LEU A 300 -2.27 12.83 11.01
C LEU A 300 -3.02 13.65 9.96
N HIS A 301 -2.51 14.81 9.57
CA HIS A 301 -3.09 15.63 8.51
C HIS A 301 -3.18 14.84 7.21
N LEU A 302 -2.11 14.14 6.82
CA LEU A 302 -2.12 13.30 5.61
C LEU A 302 -3.19 12.20 5.68
N ALA A 303 -3.29 11.49 6.82
CA ALA A 303 -4.26 10.42 7.04
C ALA A 303 -5.72 10.92 7.06
N LEU A 304 -5.96 12.11 7.60
CA LEU A 304 -7.30 12.74 7.60
C LEU A 304 -7.65 13.31 6.23
N ALA A 305 -6.67 13.83 5.49
CA ALA A 305 -6.90 14.36 4.16
C ALA A 305 -7.20 13.23 3.15
N HIS A 306 -6.45 12.12 3.21
CA HIS A 306 -6.54 11.02 2.26
C HIS A 306 -6.46 9.66 2.97
N ALA A 307 -7.47 8.81 2.79
CA ALA A 307 -7.57 7.50 3.45
C ALA A 307 -6.35 6.60 3.18
N ARG A 308 -5.76 6.68 1.97
CA ARG A 308 -4.54 5.94 1.63
C ARG A 308 -3.33 6.22 2.54
N HIS A 309 -3.31 7.32 3.29
CA HIS A 309 -2.19 7.66 4.19
C HIS A 309 -2.38 7.14 5.62
N VAL A 310 -3.52 6.51 5.93
CA VAL A 310 -3.80 5.89 7.23
C VAL A 310 -2.80 4.77 7.54
N GLU A 311 -2.42 3.98 6.53
CA GLU A 311 -1.41 2.92 6.68
C GLU A 311 -0.03 3.50 7.08
N ILE A 312 0.32 4.68 6.56
CA ILE A 312 1.59 5.35 6.82
C ILE A 312 1.59 5.88 8.25
N LEU A 313 0.48 6.47 8.71
CA LEU A 313 0.30 6.86 10.11
C LEU A 313 0.45 5.63 11.02
N GLY A 314 -0.21 4.53 10.69
CA GLY A 314 -0.18 3.27 11.44
C GLY A 314 1.23 2.66 11.57
N LEU A 315 2.06 2.76 10.54
CA LEU A 315 3.43 2.22 10.57
C LEU A 315 4.46 3.19 11.16
N VAL A 316 4.38 4.49 10.86
CA VAL A 316 5.44 5.46 11.20
C VAL A 316 5.21 6.09 12.58
N ALA A 317 3.96 6.36 12.98
CA ALA A 317 3.68 6.99 14.27
C ALA A 317 4.14 6.16 15.47
N PRO A 318 3.93 4.83 15.53
CA PRO A 318 4.43 4.03 16.65
C PRO A 318 5.96 4.06 16.74
N LEU A 319 6.67 4.12 15.61
CA LEU A 319 8.14 4.24 15.60
C LEU A 319 8.61 5.56 16.23
N ALA A 320 7.91 6.66 15.94
CA ALA A 320 8.23 7.97 16.51
C ALA A 320 7.87 8.09 17.99
N LEU A 321 6.83 7.38 18.43
CA LEU A 321 6.31 7.41 19.80
C LEU A 321 7.01 6.43 20.74
N ALA A 322 7.59 5.33 20.23
CA ALA A 322 8.10 4.23 21.05
C ALA A 322 9.07 4.67 22.16
N VAL A 323 10.05 5.52 21.83
CA VAL A 323 11.07 5.96 22.80
C VAL A 323 10.51 6.99 23.81
N PRO A 324 9.84 8.09 23.39
CA PRO A 324 9.26 9.04 24.34
C PRO A 324 8.22 8.42 25.27
N VAL A 325 7.33 7.58 24.73
CA VAL A 325 6.29 6.90 25.51
C VAL A 325 6.93 5.90 26.48
N GLY A 326 7.86 5.07 25.98
CA GLY A 326 8.55 4.08 26.79
C GLY A 326 9.34 4.68 27.95
N THR A 327 9.96 5.84 27.77
CA THR A 327 10.73 6.52 28.82
C THR A 327 9.84 7.21 29.86
N GLN A 328 8.75 7.85 29.45
CA GLN A 328 7.85 8.60 30.34
C GLN A 328 6.88 7.71 31.11
N TRP A 329 6.35 6.66 30.48
CA TRP A 329 5.34 5.84 31.13
C TRP A 329 5.93 4.68 31.95
N ARG A 330 7.17 4.25 31.66
CA ARG A 330 7.92 3.33 32.57
C ARG A 330 8.30 3.99 33.90
N SER A 331 8.59 5.29 33.89
CA SER A 331 8.95 6.01 35.12
C SER A 331 7.76 6.27 36.06
N ALA A 332 6.53 6.04 35.57
CA ALA A 332 5.30 6.12 36.37
C ALA A 332 4.89 4.78 37.01
N ALA A 333 5.44 3.64 36.53
CA ALA A 333 5.20 2.32 37.10
C ALA A 333 6.31 1.99 38.11
N GLY A 334 5.94 1.69 39.36
CA GLY A 334 6.90 1.37 40.43
C GLY A 334 7.72 0.10 40.13
N PRO A 335 8.93 -0.06 40.72
CA PRO A 335 9.89 -1.12 40.36
C PRO A 335 9.39 -2.57 40.54
N ASP A 336 8.32 -2.81 41.32
CA ASP A 336 7.92 -4.15 41.78
C ASP A 336 6.65 -4.74 41.14
N GLN A 337 6.02 -4.04 40.19
CA GLN A 337 4.78 -4.52 39.56
C GLN A 337 4.99 -5.07 38.13
N THR A 338 6.04 -5.85 37.90
CA THR A 338 6.01 -6.73 36.71
C THR A 338 4.94 -7.79 36.94
N ALA A 339 3.76 -7.53 36.40
CA ALA A 339 2.65 -8.47 36.43
C ALA A 339 3.14 -9.82 35.84
N ALA A 340 2.54 -10.93 36.28
CA ALA A 340 2.88 -12.25 35.72
C ALA A 340 2.81 -12.27 34.18
N LEU A 341 1.91 -11.45 33.62
CA LEU A 341 1.78 -11.18 32.19
C LEU A 341 3.06 -10.57 31.58
N ASP A 342 3.65 -9.54 32.18
CA ASP A 342 4.86 -8.90 31.65
C ASP A 342 6.05 -9.85 31.64
N ARG A 343 6.20 -10.69 32.67
CA ARG A 343 7.27 -11.71 32.69
C ARG A 343 7.11 -12.74 31.58
N TRP A 344 5.88 -13.20 31.33
CA TRP A 344 5.59 -14.12 30.23
C TRP A 344 5.84 -13.46 28.87
N PHE A 345 5.40 -12.21 28.71
CA PHE A 345 5.62 -11.46 27.48
C PHE A 345 7.11 -11.19 27.20
N LEU A 346 7.88 -10.79 28.23
CA LEU A 346 9.32 -10.54 28.11
C LEU A 346 10.08 -11.81 27.75
N ALA A 347 9.66 -12.97 28.25
CA ALA A 347 10.25 -14.26 27.88
C ALA A 347 10.10 -14.58 26.37
N LEU A 348 9.08 -14.03 25.70
CA LEU A 348 8.82 -14.18 24.26
C LEU A 348 9.34 -13.00 23.42
N ALA A 349 9.96 -11.99 24.02
CA ALA A 349 10.57 -10.88 23.29
C ALA A 349 11.92 -11.26 22.62
N ALA A 350 12.55 -12.35 23.09
CA ALA A 350 13.76 -12.90 22.50
C ALA A 350 13.52 -13.33 21.04
N PRO A 351 14.54 -13.33 20.16
CA PRO A 351 14.38 -13.84 18.80
C PRO A 351 13.92 -15.29 18.76
N ALA A 352 13.01 -15.61 17.83
CA ALA A 352 12.62 -16.99 17.59
C ALA A 352 13.84 -17.83 17.16
N ARG A 353 13.85 -19.09 17.59
CA ARG A 353 14.84 -20.07 17.16
C ARG A 353 14.47 -20.61 15.77
N LEU A 354 15.47 -21.05 15.01
CA LEU A 354 15.28 -21.55 13.65
C LEU A 354 14.19 -22.64 13.53
N PRO A 355 14.08 -23.64 14.44
CA PRO A 355 13.03 -24.66 14.34
C PRO A 355 11.61 -24.08 14.43
N ALA A 356 11.38 -23.08 15.29
CA ALA A 356 10.09 -22.41 15.39
C ALA A 356 9.77 -21.63 14.11
N VAL A 357 10.76 -20.92 13.56
CA VAL A 357 10.60 -20.19 12.30
C VAL A 357 10.25 -21.14 11.15
N VAL A 358 10.98 -22.25 11.03
CA VAL A 358 10.72 -23.26 9.99
C VAL A 358 9.34 -23.89 10.17
N LEU A 359 8.98 -24.32 11.37
CA LEU A 359 7.67 -24.91 11.63
C LEU A 359 6.53 -23.92 11.30
N THR A 360 6.62 -22.68 11.77
CA THR A 360 5.63 -21.65 11.46
C THR A 360 5.56 -21.40 9.95
N ALA A 361 6.68 -21.25 9.27
CA ALA A 361 6.71 -21.04 7.82
C ALA A 361 6.06 -22.22 7.06
N THR A 362 6.36 -23.46 7.45
CA THR A 362 5.76 -24.66 6.86
C THR A 362 4.25 -24.71 7.08
N LEU A 363 3.76 -24.38 8.28
CA LEU A 363 2.33 -24.33 8.58
C LEU A 363 1.61 -23.26 7.75
N LEU A 364 2.18 -22.04 7.68
CA LEU A 364 1.62 -20.95 6.88
C LEU A 364 1.61 -21.27 5.39
N ALA A 365 2.68 -21.90 4.88
CA ALA A 365 2.74 -22.39 3.50
C ALA A 365 1.68 -23.46 3.24
N GLY A 366 1.47 -24.40 4.17
CA GLY A 366 0.41 -25.40 4.10
C GLY A 366 -0.98 -24.77 4.03
N CYS A 367 -1.27 -23.76 4.87
CA CYS A 367 -2.52 -22.99 4.83
C CYS A 367 -2.71 -22.27 3.49
N ALA A 368 -1.66 -21.63 2.98
CA ALA A 368 -1.69 -20.94 1.68
C ALA A 368 -1.98 -21.90 0.52
N VAL A 369 -1.34 -23.07 0.48
CA VAL A 369 -1.59 -24.10 -0.53
C VAL A 369 -3.00 -24.65 -0.41
N PHE A 370 -3.49 -24.89 0.80
CA PHE A 370 -4.85 -25.36 1.03
C PHE A 370 -5.90 -24.35 0.55
N LEU A 371 -5.80 -23.08 0.95
CA LEU A 371 -6.74 -22.04 0.53
C LEU A 371 -6.66 -21.76 -0.96
N GLY A 372 -5.45 -21.75 -1.54
CA GLY A 372 -5.26 -21.61 -2.98
C GLY A 372 -5.91 -22.75 -3.78
N SER A 373 -5.70 -24.00 -3.36
CA SER A 373 -6.26 -25.17 -4.06
C SER A 373 -7.79 -25.31 -3.88
N SER A 374 -8.36 -24.78 -2.80
CA SER A 374 -9.82 -24.74 -2.60
C SER A 374 -10.57 -23.76 -3.53
N GLY A 375 -9.85 -22.86 -4.22
CA GLY A 375 -10.46 -21.80 -5.03
C GLY A 375 -11.08 -20.66 -4.21
N ALA A 376 -10.76 -20.59 -2.90
CA ALA A 376 -11.20 -19.53 -2.01
C ALA A 376 -10.51 -18.19 -2.31
N LEU A 377 -9.27 -18.23 -2.81
CA LEU A 377 -8.48 -17.04 -3.16
C LEU A 377 -8.70 -16.69 -4.63
N LYS A 378 -9.72 -15.89 -4.92
CA LYS A 378 -10.02 -15.36 -6.25
C LYS A 378 -10.59 -13.95 -6.18
N PRO A 379 -10.48 -13.14 -7.25
CA PRO A 379 -11.04 -11.79 -7.27
C PRO A 379 -12.53 -11.74 -6.95
N ALA A 380 -12.96 -10.64 -6.35
CA ALA A 380 -14.36 -10.42 -6.01
C ALA A 380 -15.23 -10.36 -7.28
N ARG A 381 -16.46 -10.89 -7.19
CA ARG A 381 -17.39 -10.90 -8.34
C ARG A 381 -17.69 -9.48 -8.85
N ALA A 382 -17.82 -8.52 -7.94
CA ALA A 382 -18.11 -7.12 -8.24
C ALA A 382 -17.09 -6.47 -9.19
N ILE A 383 -15.85 -6.96 -9.23
CA ILE A 383 -14.79 -6.44 -10.11
C ILE A 383 -14.46 -7.39 -11.28
N THR A 384 -15.22 -8.48 -11.43
CA THR A 384 -14.94 -9.57 -12.37
C THR A 384 -16.12 -9.77 -13.32
N PRO A 385 -16.26 -8.95 -14.38
CA PRO A 385 -17.39 -9.00 -15.32
C PRO A 385 -17.29 -10.18 -16.32
N GLU A 386 -16.91 -11.36 -15.85
CA GLU A 386 -16.62 -12.53 -16.70
C GLU A 386 -17.84 -13.01 -17.50
N ALA A 387 -19.03 -12.99 -16.90
CA ALA A 387 -20.26 -13.38 -17.59
C ALA A 387 -20.63 -12.38 -18.71
N ALA A 388 -20.53 -11.09 -18.42
CA ALA A 388 -20.75 -10.01 -19.37
C ALA A 388 -19.75 -10.05 -20.54
N VAL A 389 -18.47 -10.24 -20.26
CA VAL A 389 -17.43 -10.35 -21.30
C VAL A 389 -17.62 -11.60 -22.15
N ARG A 390 -17.96 -12.75 -21.56
CA ARG A 390 -18.30 -13.95 -22.35
C ARG A 390 -19.51 -13.74 -23.26
N ALA A 391 -20.55 -13.06 -22.78
CA ALA A 391 -21.72 -12.72 -23.59
C ALA A 391 -21.35 -11.79 -24.76
N ALA A 392 -20.52 -10.77 -24.50
CA ALA A 392 -20.01 -9.88 -25.55
C ALA A 392 -19.18 -10.65 -26.60
N GLN A 393 -18.22 -11.48 -26.17
CA GLN A 393 -17.39 -12.28 -27.08
C GLN A 393 -18.22 -13.24 -27.95
N ALA A 394 -19.29 -13.83 -27.39
CA ALA A 394 -20.20 -14.69 -28.15
C ALA A 394 -20.95 -13.94 -29.26
N ALA A 395 -21.27 -12.66 -29.03
CA ALA A 395 -21.92 -11.80 -30.03
C ALA A 395 -20.94 -11.22 -31.06
N ARG A 396 -19.62 -11.34 -30.85
CA ARG A 396 -18.55 -10.84 -31.74
C ARG A 396 -18.78 -9.39 -32.21
N PRO A 397 -18.95 -8.42 -31.31
CA PRO A 397 -19.12 -7.03 -31.70
C PRO A 397 -17.89 -6.52 -32.45
N GLU A 398 -18.13 -5.76 -33.51
CA GLU A 398 -17.07 -5.03 -34.21
C GLU A 398 -16.72 -3.76 -33.44
N GLY A 399 -15.45 -3.34 -33.47
CA GLY A 399 -14.99 -2.07 -32.91
C GLY A 399 -14.58 -2.11 -31.42
N PRO A 400 -13.97 -1.02 -30.93
CA PRO A 400 -13.48 -0.89 -29.56
C PRO A 400 -14.60 -0.88 -28.51
N VAL A 401 -14.24 -1.33 -27.31
CA VAL A 401 -15.11 -1.31 -26.12
C VAL A 401 -15.01 0.05 -25.42
N LEU A 402 -16.13 0.61 -25.00
CA LEU A 402 -16.18 1.64 -23.95
C LEU A 402 -16.52 0.99 -22.61
N ASN A 403 -15.59 1.02 -21.66
CA ASN A 403 -15.77 0.37 -20.37
C ASN A 403 -15.87 1.34 -19.17
N SER A 404 -16.45 0.87 -18.07
CA SER A 404 -16.31 1.51 -16.77
C SER A 404 -14.86 1.43 -16.27
N TYR A 405 -14.40 2.48 -15.58
CA TYR A 405 -13.01 2.63 -15.12
C TYR A 405 -12.46 1.38 -14.44
N HIS A 406 -13.23 0.81 -13.50
CA HIS A 406 -12.83 -0.37 -12.74
C HIS A 406 -12.87 -1.68 -13.55
N PHE A 407 -13.45 -1.74 -14.75
CA PHE A 407 -13.34 -2.93 -15.60
C PHE A 407 -12.11 -2.94 -16.50
N GLY A 408 -11.40 -1.82 -16.60
CA GLY A 408 -10.23 -1.70 -17.47
C GLY A 408 -9.17 -2.76 -17.16
N GLY A 409 -8.85 -2.95 -15.87
CA GLY A 409 -7.86 -3.94 -15.47
C GLY A 409 -8.24 -5.37 -15.89
N TYR A 410 -9.50 -5.76 -15.66
CA TYR A 410 -10.00 -7.07 -16.09
C TYR A 410 -9.89 -7.26 -17.61
N LEU A 411 -10.26 -6.24 -18.39
CA LEU A 411 -10.18 -6.29 -19.85
C LEU A 411 -8.73 -6.48 -20.33
N ILE A 412 -7.77 -5.75 -19.76
CA ILE A 412 -6.33 -5.93 -20.04
C ILE A 412 -5.92 -7.39 -19.77
N PHE A 413 -6.30 -7.91 -18.60
CA PHE A 413 -5.98 -9.29 -18.22
C PHE A 413 -6.63 -10.34 -19.15
N ALA A 414 -7.83 -10.05 -19.66
CA ALA A 414 -8.54 -10.88 -20.62
C ALA A 414 -8.05 -10.71 -22.08
N GLY A 415 -7.05 -9.85 -22.32
CA GLY A 415 -6.51 -9.58 -23.66
C GLY A 415 -7.42 -8.71 -24.53
N ILE A 416 -8.33 -7.95 -23.93
CA ILE A 416 -9.23 -7.02 -24.62
C ILE A 416 -8.73 -5.60 -24.36
N PRO A 417 -8.34 -4.83 -25.40
CA PRO A 417 -7.90 -3.46 -25.22
C PRO A 417 -9.01 -2.57 -24.61
N PRO A 418 -8.86 -2.02 -23.38
CA PRO A 418 -9.88 -1.17 -22.76
C PRO A 418 -9.85 0.26 -23.32
N TYR A 419 -10.95 0.99 -23.17
CA TYR A 419 -10.99 2.44 -23.41
C TYR A 419 -10.34 3.23 -22.28
N ILE A 420 -10.44 2.72 -21.05
CA ILE A 420 -9.88 3.36 -19.86
C ILE A 420 -9.57 2.30 -18.82
N ASP A 421 -8.57 2.53 -17.97
CA ASP A 421 -8.17 1.64 -16.88
C ASP A 421 -7.53 2.43 -15.72
N GLY A 422 -7.07 1.71 -14.70
CA GLY A 422 -6.51 2.23 -13.45
C GLY A 422 -5.31 3.17 -13.57
N ARG A 423 -4.65 3.24 -14.73
CA ARG A 423 -3.45 4.08 -14.98
C ARG A 423 -3.82 5.54 -15.23
N ALA A 424 -4.49 6.17 -14.26
CA ALA A 424 -4.96 7.55 -14.35
C ALA A 424 -3.85 8.54 -14.70
N ASP A 425 -2.62 8.30 -14.23
CA ASP A 425 -1.42 9.09 -14.48
C ASP A 425 -1.02 9.15 -15.96
N MET A 426 -1.34 8.10 -16.72
CA MET A 426 -1.13 7.99 -18.16
C MET A 426 -2.20 8.76 -18.94
N TYR A 427 -3.47 8.58 -18.60
CA TYR A 427 -4.60 9.22 -19.28
C TYR A 427 -4.67 10.74 -19.04
N GLY A 428 -4.36 11.18 -17.82
CA GLY A 428 -4.37 12.59 -17.43
C GLY A 428 -5.77 13.17 -17.18
N ASP A 429 -5.80 14.24 -16.38
CA ASP A 429 -7.03 14.91 -15.94
C ASP A 429 -8.00 15.32 -17.06
N PRO A 430 -7.56 15.90 -18.20
CA PRO A 430 -8.48 16.30 -19.26
C PRO A 430 -9.26 15.12 -19.84
N PHE A 431 -8.60 13.97 -20.02
CA PHE A 431 -9.25 12.77 -20.53
C PHE A 431 -10.21 12.18 -19.51
N LEU A 432 -9.76 12.05 -18.25
CA LEU A 432 -10.59 11.52 -17.15
C LEU A 432 -11.85 12.39 -16.94
N ALA A 433 -11.73 13.70 -17.05
CA ALA A 433 -12.85 14.63 -16.96
C ALA A 433 -13.80 14.51 -18.15
N ALA A 434 -13.29 14.38 -19.38
CA ALA A 434 -14.12 14.18 -20.57
C ALA A 434 -14.90 12.85 -20.49
N TYR A 435 -14.22 11.77 -20.09
CA TYR A 435 -14.82 10.47 -19.83
C TYR A 435 -15.91 10.54 -18.75
N GLY A 436 -15.63 11.19 -17.62
CA GLY A 436 -16.59 11.40 -16.54
C GLY A 436 -17.85 12.14 -16.99
N ARG A 437 -17.67 13.26 -17.73
CA ARG A 437 -18.77 14.03 -18.31
C ARG A 437 -19.65 13.20 -19.25
N ALA A 438 -19.04 12.30 -20.03
CA ALA A 438 -19.75 11.40 -20.93
C ALA A 438 -20.56 10.36 -20.15
N LEU A 439 -19.95 9.64 -19.21
CA LEU A 439 -20.64 8.57 -18.50
C LEU A 439 -21.68 9.05 -17.48
N ARG A 440 -21.51 10.24 -16.91
CA ARG A 440 -22.46 10.86 -15.99
C ARG A 440 -23.54 11.68 -16.69
N LEU A 441 -23.49 11.81 -18.02
CA LEU A 441 -24.42 12.60 -18.82
C LEU A 441 -24.49 14.06 -18.38
N GLU A 442 -23.35 14.65 -18.00
CA GLU A 442 -23.28 16.06 -17.55
C GLU A 442 -23.57 17.06 -18.69
N ALA A 443 -23.39 16.62 -19.94
CA ALA A 443 -23.82 17.32 -21.14
C ALA A 443 -24.52 16.34 -22.07
N SER A 444 -25.63 16.76 -22.70
CA SER A 444 -26.51 15.86 -23.45
C SER A 444 -25.81 15.16 -24.62
N ASP A 445 -24.83 15.81 -25.25
CA ASP A 445 -24.16 15.32 -26.47
C ASP A 445 -22.82 14.63 -26.19
N SER A 446 -22.32 14.62 -24.94
CA SER A 446 -20.97 14.15 -24.63
C SER A 446 -20.79 12.65 -24.86
N LEU A 447 -21.78 11.82 -24.52
CA LEU A 447 -21.73 10.38 -24.75
C LEU A 447 -21.85 10.03 -26.24
N PRO A 448 -22.88 10.50 -26.99
CA PRO A 448 -22.95 10.26 -28.43
C PRO A 448 -21.67 10.68 -29.18
N GLN A 449 -21.13 11.86 -28.86
CA GLN A 449 -19.91 12.36 -29.47
C GLN A 449 -18.71 11.43 -29.19
N LEU A 450 -18.56 10.94 -27.96
CA LEU A 450 -17.50 10.01 -27.59
C LEU A 450 -17.65 8.67 -28.33
N LEU A 451 -18.87 8.12 -28.40
CA LEU A 451 -19.14 6.86 -29.08
C LEU A 451 -18.79 6.95 -30.57
N GLU A 452 -19.10 8.09 -31.21
CA GLU A 452 -18.79 8.32 -32.62
C GLU A 452 -17.31 8.59 -32.86
N SER A 453 -16.69 9.50 -32.09
CA SER A 453 -15.29 9.92 -32.31
C SER A 453 -14.28 8.80 -32.09
N HIS A 454 -14.59 7.87 -31.19
CA HIS A 454 -13.76 6.71 -30.91
C HIS A 454 -14.25 5.44 -31.59
N HIS A 455 -15.26 5.54 -32.46
CA HIS A 455 -15.83 4.42 -33.21
C HIS A 455 -16.25 3.25 -32.30
N ILE A 456 -16.78 3.54 -31.11
CA ILE A 456 -17.15 2.53 -30.11
C ILE A 456 -18.22 1.60 -30.70
N GLY A 457 -17.96 0.31 -30.60
CA GLY A 457 -18.81 -0.74 -31.14
C GLY A 457 -19.64 -1.47 -30.09
N TRP A 458 -19.14 -1.50 -28.85
CA TRP A 458 -19.85 -2.08 -27.71
C TRP A 458 -19.41 -1.43 -26.40
N THR A 459 -20.21 -1.60 -25.35
CA THR A 459 -19.91 -1.05 -24.03
C THR A 459 -19.87 -2.13 -22.96
N LEU A 460 -19.07 -1.94 -21.92
CA LEU A 460 -19.07 -2.75 -20.70
C LEU A 460 -19.14 -1.81 -19.49
N LEU A 461 -20.36 -1.54 -19.01
CA LEU A 461 -20.59 -0.51 -17.98
C LEU A 461 -21.13 -1.10 -16.69
N ALA A 462 -20.78 -0.51 -15.56
CA ALA A 462 -21.35 -0.88 -14.27
C ALA A 462 -22.83 -0.44 -14.19
N PRO A 463 -23.72 -1.23 -13.56
CA PRO A 463 -25.17 -1.00 -13.58
C PRO A 463 -25.62 0.37 -13.10
N GLU A 464 -24.85 1.00 -12.21
CA GLU A 464 -25.13 2.32 -11.63
C GLU A 464 -24.80 3.51 -12.54
N VAL A 465 -24.16 3.28 -13.69
CA VAL A 465 -23.71 4.36 -14.58
C VAL A 465 -24.90 5.00 -15.33
N PRO A 466 -25.11 6.33 -15.24
CA PRO A 466 -26.23 7.01 -15.90
C PRO A 466 -26.29 6.80 -17.41
N ALA A 467 -25.14 6.69 -18.09
CA ALA A 467 -25.04 6.43 -19.53
C ALA A 467 -25.84 5.20 -20.02
N ILE A 468 -26.08 4.21 -19.15
CA ILE A 468 -26.89 3.03 -19.50
C ILE A 468 -28.30 3.44 -19.94
N ALA A 469 -28.94 4.35 -19.21
CA ALA A 469 -30.30 4.79 -19.51
C ALA A 469 -30.42 5.49 -20.88
N LEU A 470 -29.35 6.20 -21.30
CA LEU A 470 -29.28 6.79 -22.64
C LEU A 470 -29.02 5.71 -23.70
N LEU A 471 -28.07 4.79 -23.47
CA LEU A 471 -27.73 3.71 -24.41
C LEU A 471 -28.91 2.78 -24.72
N ASP A 472 -29.78 2.52 -23.73
CA ASP A 472 -31.00 1.73 -23.93
C ASP A 472 -31.98 2.36 -24.92
N ARG A 473 -31.90 3.68 -25.11
CA ARG A 473 -32.81 4.48 -25.94
C ARG A 473 -32.13 5.04 -27.18
N LEU A 474 -30.80 4.93 -27.27
CA LEU A 474 -30.01 5.51 -28.34
C LEU A 474 -30.21 4.70 -29.62
N PRO A 475 -30.65 5.34 -30.73
CA PRO A 475 -30.80 4.64 -32.00
C PRO A 475 -29.50 3.96 -32.44
N GLY A 476 -29.62 2.73 -32.95
CA GLY A 476 -28.45 1.95 -33.37
C GLY A 476 -27.71 1.26 -32.24
N TRP A 477 -28.22 1.27 -31.01
CA TRP A 477 -27.68 0.49 -29.88
C TRP A 477 -28.73 -0.48 -29.34
N ARG A 478 -28.29 -1.62 -28.83
CA ARG A 478 -29.16 -2.57 -28.11
C ARG A 478 -28.43 -3.16 -26.92
N ARG A 479 -29.16 -3.36 -25.83
CA ARG A 479 -28.66 -4.10 -24.68
C ARG A 479 -28.55 -5.59 -25.03
N LEU A 480 -27.36 -6.15 -24.84
CA LEU A 480 -27.05 -7.56 -25.08
C LEU A 480 -27.11 -8.38 -23.79
N TYR A 481 -26.63 -7.81 -22.69
CA TYR A 481 -26.48 -8.51 -21.41
C TYR A 481 -26.64 -7.53 -20.24
N ALA A 482 -27.15 -8.01 -19.12
CA ALA A 482 -27.16 -7.31 -17.85
C ALA A 482 -27.19 -8.31 -16.68
N ASP A 483 -26.39 -8.04 -15.65
CA ASP A 483 -26.45 -8.66 -14.34
C ASP A 483 -26.15 -7.61 -13.24
N ASP A 484 -25.99 -8.07 -11.99
CA ASP A 484 -25.68 -7.21 -10.86
C ASP A 484 -24.26 -6.61 -10.90
N THR A 485 -23.42 -7.06 -11.84
CA THR A 485 -22.02 -6.61 -11.98
C THR A 485 -21.84 -5.69 -13.17
N ALA A 486 -22.41 -5.99 -14.34
CA ALA A 486 -22.16 -5.25 -15.56
C ALA A 486 -23.31 -5.32 -16.57
N VAL A 487 -23.38 -4.29 -17.42
CA VAL A 487 -24.31 -4.15 -18.53
C VAL A 487 -23.53 -4.02 -19.83
N VAL A 488 -23.94 -4.78 -20.83
CA VAL A 488 -23.34 -4.78 -22.18
C VAL A 488 -24.33 -4.25 -23.19
N HIS A 489 -23.89 -3.27 -23.98
CA HIS A 489 -24.59 -2.82 -25.18
C HIS A 489 -23.73 -3.09 -26.40
N VAL A 490 -24.38 -3.35 -27.53
CA VAL A 490 -23.72 -3.52 -28.82
C VAL A 490 -24.39 -2.62 -29.86
N ARG A 491 -23.61 -2.13 -30.82
CA ARG A 491 -24.12 -1.33 -31.92
C ARG A 491 -24.87 -2.23 -32.93
N SER A 492 -26.13 -1.92 -33.17
CA SER A 492 -27.00 -2.59 -34.14
C SER A 492 -26.54 -2.21 -35.56
N GLY A 493 -25.72 -3.07 -36.16
CA GLY A 493 -25.10 -2.87 -37.48
C GLY A 493 -24.05 -3.92 -37.82
N SER A 494 -23.52 -4.63 -36.80
CA SER A 494 -22.66 -5.81 -36.97
C SER A 494 -23.49 -7.03 -37.39
N ARG A 495 -23.51 -7.35 -38.68
CA ARG A 495 -23.97 -8.64 -39.20
C ARG A 495 -22.79 -9.55 -39.46
#